data_AF-A0A841GNE0-F1
#
_entry.id   AF-A0A841GNE0-F1
#
_cell.length_a   1.000
_cell.length_b   1.000
_cell.length_c   1.000
_cell.angle_alpha   90.00
_cell.angle_beta   90.00
_cell.angle_gamma   90.00
#
_symmetry.space_group_name_H-M   'P 1'
#
loop_
_entity.id
_entity.type
_entity.pdbx_description
1 polymer ?
#
loop_
_entity_poly.entity_id
_entity_poly.type
_entity_poly.pdbx_seq_one_letter_code
_entity_poly.pdbx_strand_id
1 'polypeptide(L)'
;MMAKTHQAFAVFSVLMVDTYVPGSVDNIVTASVLSMLGALQPDLDSPQSSFGRLIPLLSKPLHSMLGHRTITHSLLAVILLYSVLTSSPQWHTWADAICIGYFSHIIGDMLIGTNGVALFWPLKQKISLNPLRMQVAGAGEYLVFNLLVGAIVIQGLTHFYPSFDLMSRAGPIFTICVELYAKTIGPVIGSLTFKYSSLFNKL
;
A
#
# COMPACT_ATOMS: atom_id res chain seq x y z
N MET A 1 -2.91 -9.65 -2.04
CA MET A 1 -2.68 -9.00 -3.35
C MET A 1 -1.74 -9.88 -4.15
N MET A 2 -1.34 -9.48 -5.35
CA MET A 2 -0.21 -10.06 -6.06
C MET A 2 1.10 -9.67 -5.35
N ALA A 3 2.09 -10.58 -5.38
CA ALA A 3 3.39 -10.35 -4.74
C ALA A 3 4.06 -9.04 -5.18
N LYS A 4 4.04 -8.72 -6.48
CA LYS A 4 4.58 -7.45 -7.02
C LYS A 4 3.90 -6.21 -6.45
N THR A 5 2.60 -6.28 -6.16
CA THR A 5 1.86 -5.15 -5.60
C THR A 5 2.18 -4.97 -4.12
N HIS A 6 2.39 -6.07 -3.38
CA HIS A 6 2.90 -5.99 -2.01
C HIS A 6 4.29 -5.36 -1.95
N GLN A 7 5.20 -5.77 -2.84
CA GLN A 7 6.54 -5.19 -2.91
C GLN A 7 6.52 -3.70 -3.29
N ALA A 8 5.71 -3.30 -4.28
CA ALA A 8 5.55 -1.89 -4.63
C ALA A 8 5.00 -1.08 -3.45
N PHE A 9 3.99 -1.61 -2.74
CA PHE A 9 3.43 -0.92 -1.58
C PHE A 9 4.42 -0.80 -0.43
N ALA A 10 5.29 -1.80 -0.22
CA ALA A 10 6.35 -1.78 0.78
C ALA A 10 7.39 -0.68 0.50
N VAL A 11 7.90 -0.61 -0.74
CA VAL A 11 8.85 0.44 -1.14
C VAL A 11 8.22 1.82 -0.98
N PHE A 12 6.99 2.00 -1.44
CA PHE A 12 6.26 3.25 -1.26
C PHE A 12 6.12 3.62 0.22
N SER A 13 5.76 2.65 1.08
CA SER A 13 5.59 2.88 2.52
C SER A 13 6.90 3.32 3.19
N VAL A 14 8.03 2.71 2.85
CA VAL A 14 9.35 3.13 3.37
C VAL A 14 9.71 4.54 2.92
N LEU A 15 9.50 4.87 1.64
CA LEU A 15 9.76 6.22 1.14
C LEU A 15 8.91 7.28 1.85
N MET A 16 7.64 6.95 2.14
CA MET A 16 6.75 7.84 2.90
C MET A 16 7.21 7.99 4.34
N VAL A 17 7.57 6.88 5.02
CA VAL A 17 8.05 6.93 6.41
C VAL A 17 9.33 7.76 6.51
N ASP A 18 10.31 7.57 5.62
CA ASP A 18 11.54 8.37 5.60
C ASP A 18 11.28 9.88 5.37
N THR A 19 10.27 10.19 4.55
CA THR A 19 9.89 11.59 4.26
C THR A 19 9.27 12.28 5.48
N TYR A 20 8.42 11.59 6.26
CA TYR A 20 7.72 12.17 7.41
C TYR A 20 8.42 11.95 8.74
N VAL A 21 9.32 10.97 8.82
CA VAL A 21 10.13 10.62 10.00
C VAL A 21 11.59 10.45 9.57
N PRO A 22 12.29 11.53 9.20
CA PRO A 22 13.66 11.43 8.70
C PRO A 22 14.59 10.74 9.70
N GLY A 23 15.42 9.83 9.21
CA GLY A 23 16.34 9.04 10.04
C GLY A 23 15.71 7.80 10.69
N SER A 24 14.44 7.49 10.38
CA SER A 24 13.83 6.20 10.78
C SER A 24 14.44 4.99 10.07
N VAL A 25 15.13 5.21 8.95
CA VAL A 25 15.84 4.18 8.20
C VAL A 25 17.23 4.69 7.81
N ASP A 26 18.26 3.84 7.94
CA ASP A 26 19.65 4.28 7.74
C ASP A 26 19.96 4.66 6.29
N ASN A 27 19.61 3.76 5.36
CA ASN A 27 19.86 3.92 3.94
C ASN A 27 18.60 3.58 3.17
N ILE A 28 18.05 4.54 2.44
CA ILE A 28 16.76 4.40 1.77
C ILE A 28 16.74 3.27 0.72
N VAL A 29 17.86 3.03 0.05
CA VAL A 29 17.97 1.96 -0.97
C VAL A 29 17.97 0.60 -0.29
N THR A 30 18.79 0.43 0.76
CA THR A 30 18.81 -0.79 1.56
C THR A 30 17.46 -1.05 2.22
N ALA A 31 16.85 -0.02 2.81
CA ALA A 31 15.53 -0.09 3.43
C ALA A 31 14.44 -0.48 2.44
N SER A 32 14.49 0.04 1.21
CA SER A 32 13.57 -0.36 0.13
C SER A 32 13.67 -1.84 -0.16
N VAL A 33 14.89 -2.38 -0.33
CA VAL A 33 15.11 -3.82 -0.57
C VAL A 33 14.63 -4.67 0.61
N LEU A 34 14.99 -4.28 1.83
CA LEU A 34 14.58 -4.98 3.06
C LEU A 34 13.06 -4.99 3.24
N SER A 35 12.38 -3.89 2.91
CA SER A 35 10.91 -3.82 2.97
C SER A 35 10.24 -4.72 1.93
N MET A 36 10.81 -4.85 0.72
CA MET A 36 10.33 -5.80 -0.28
C MET A 36 10.45 -7.24 0.23
N LEU A 37 11.54 -7.57 0.93
CA LEU A 37 11.72 -8.88 1.54
C LEU A 37 10.72 -9.09 2.70
N GLY A 38 10.55 -8.08 3.56
CA GLY A 38 9.58 -8.09 4.65
C GLY A 38 8.14 -8.32 4.16
N ALA A 39 7.76 -7.69 3.05
CA ALA A 39 6.44 -7.82 2.46
C ALA A 39 6.15 -9.19 1.82
N LEU A 40 7.16 -10.05 1.63
CA LEU A 40 6.97 -11.43 1.16
C LEU A 40 6.78 -12.43 2.31
N GLN A 41 7.18 -12.07 3.52
CA GLN A 41 7.17 -12.99 4.67
C GLN A 41 5.75 -13.42 5.11
N PRO A 42 4.72 -12.56 5.15
CA PRO A 42 3.40 -12.96 5.64
C PRO A 42 2.79 -14.11 4.83
N ASP A 43 3.01 -14.09 3.51
CA ASP A 43 2.54 -15.07 2.52
C ASP A 43 3.23 -16.45 2.60
N LEU A 44 4.18 -16.63 3.51
CA LEU A 44 4.78 -17.94 3.83
C LEU A 44 3.74 -18.98 4.26
N ASP A 45 2.61 -18.54 4.81
CA ASP A 45 1.51 -19.39 5.27
C ASP A 45 0.70 -20.01 4.11
N SER A 46 0.84 -19.48 2.89
CA SER A 46 0.08 -19.93 1.73
C SER A 46 0.88 -20.89 0.85
N PRO A 47 0.50 -22.17 0.74
CA PRO A 47 1.15 -23.10 -0.20
C PRO A 47 0.96 -22.71 -1.68
N GLN A 48 0.12 -21.71 -1.98
CA GLN A 48 -0.18 -21.22 -3.32
C GLN A 48 0.63 -19.96 -3.68
N SER A 49 1.22 -19.26 -2.69
CA SER A 49 2.08 -18.10 -2.95
C SER A 49 3.41 -18.54 -3.57
N SER A 50 4.10 -17.63 -4.26
CA SER A 50 5.41 -17.90 -4.85
C SER A 50 6.42 -18.38 -3.79
N PHE A 51 6.31 -17.89 -2.55
CA PHE A 51 7.24 -18.20 -1.47
C PHE A 51 6.83 -19.42 -0.64
N GLY A 52 5.53 -19.63 -0.37
CA GLY A 52 5.07 -20.85 0.33
C GLY A 52 5.17 -22.14 -0.50
N ARG A 53 5.38 -22.03 -1.82
CA ARG A 53 5.79 -23.16 -2.69
C ARG A 53 7.24 -23.60 -2.48
N LEU A 54 8.13 -22.73 -1.98
CA LEU A 54 9.53 -23.09 -1.70
C LEU A 54 9.67 -23.99 -0.46
N ILE A 55 8.76 -23.90 0.51
CA ILE A 55 8.82 -24.70 1.75
C ILE A 55 7.46 -25.37 2.03
N PRO A 56 7.06 -26.37 1.22
CA PRO A 56 5.75 -27.02 1.32
C PRO A 56 5.54 -27.81 2.62
N LEU A 57 6.62 -28.13 3.34
CA LEU A 57 6.60 -28.84 4.63
C LEU A 57 6.08 -27.97 5.78
N LEU A 58 6.21 -26.63 5.69
CA LEU A 58 5.68 -25.69 6.68
C LEU A 58 4.32 -25.12 6.27
N SER A 59 4.13 -24.82 4.98
CA SER A 59 2.91 -24.13 4.50
C SER A 59 1.65 -25.01 4.54
N LYS A 60 1.74 -26.31 4.25
CA LYS A 60 0.58 -27.24 4.27
C LYS A 60 -0.03 -27.47 5.67
N PRO A 61 0.75 -27.79 6.73
CA PRO A 61 0.19 -27.98 8.06
C PRO A 61 -0.34 -26.68 8.66
N LEU A 62 0.35 -25.55 8.47
CA LEU A 62 -0.12 -24.24 8.93
C LEU A 62 -1.45 -23.84 8.28
N HIS A 63 -1.57 -23.97 6.95
CA HIS A 63 -2.81 -23.68 6.24
C HIS A 63 -3.97 -24.59 6.69
N SER A 64 -3.70 -25.87 6.95
CA SER A 64 -4.70 -26.85 7.38
C SER A 64 -5.18 -26.62 8.82
N MET A 65 -4.29 -26.22 9.74
CA MET A 65 -4.63 -26.05 11.16
C MET A 65 -5.18 -24.66 11.50
N LEU A 66 -4.69 -23.61 10.84
CA LEU A 66 -4.96 -22.22 11.23
C LEU A 66 -5.78 -21.45 10.18
N GLY A 67 -5.84 -21.95 8.95
CA GLY A 67 -6.50 -21.28 7.84
C GLY A 67 -5.70 -20.10 7.30
N HIS A 68 -6.04 -19.67 6.08
CA HIS A 68 -5.35 -18.63 5.34
C HIS A 68 -5.54 -17.23 5.98
N ARG A 69 -4.45 -16.43 6.07
CA ARG A 69 -4.45 -15.04 6.58
C ARG A 69 -4.82 -14.91 8.06
N THR A 70 -4.19 -15.74 8.89
CA THR A 70 -4.42 -15.77 10.34
C THR A 70 -3.18 -15.32 11.11
N ILE A 71 -2.37 -16.23 11.64
CA ILE A 71 -1.24 -15.88 12.52
C ILE A 71 -0.27 -14.91 11.83
N THR A 72 0.16 -15.21 10.61
CA THR A 72 1.14 -14.40 9.86
C THR A 72 0.58 -13.05 9.38
N HIS A 73 -0.74 -12.84 9.49
CA HIS A 73 -1.39 -11.59 9.09
C HIS A 73 -1.97 -10.84 10.30
N SER A 74 -1.37 -11.06 11.48
CA SER A 74 -1.78 -10.46 12.74
C SER A 74 -0.79 -9.39 13.19
N LEU A 75 -1.27 -8.42 13.98
CA LEU A 75 -0.40 -7.45 14.66
C LEU A 75 0.57 -8.14 15.62
N LEU A 76 0.17 -9.26 16.21
CA LEU A 76 1.04 -10.05 17.07
C LEU A 76 2.29 -10.54 16.32
N ALA A 77 2.13 -11.01 15.08
CA ALA A 77 3.26 -11.44 14.26
C ALA A 77 4.24 -10.29 13.97
N VAL A 78 3.73 -9.08 13.69
CA VAL A 78 4.56 -7.89 13.51
C VAL A 78 5.34 -7.55 14.78
N ILE A 79 4.67 -7.53 15.94
CA ILE A 79 5.30 -7.22 17.23
C ILE A 79 6.38 -8.24 17.58
N LEU A 80 6.11 -9.54 17.37
CA LEU A 80 7.08 -10.60 17.62
C LEU A 80 8.28 -10.48 16.68
N LEU A 81 8.05 -10.25 15.39
CA LEU A 81 9.12 -10.05 14.42
C LEU A 81 10.01 -8.86 14.82
N TYR A 82 9.40 -7.73 15.16
CA TYR A 82 10.12 -6.54 15.60
C TYR A 82 10.95 -6.83 16.86
N SER A 83 10.37 -7.50 17.85
CA SER A 83 11.06 -7.86 19.10
C SER A 83 12.26 -8.77 18.85
N VAL A 84 12.14 -9.72 17.93
CA VAL A 84 13.25 -10.61 17.54
C VAL A 84 14.35 -9.85 16.82
N LEU A 85 14.01 -9.02 15.82
CA LEU A 85 15.00 -8.27 15.06
C LEU A 85 15.76 -7.27 15.94
N THR A 86 15.06 -6.60 16.85
CA THR A 86 15.67 -5.62 17.77
C THR A 86 16.50 -6.26 18.89
N SER A 87 16.35 -7.56 19.15
CA SER A 87 17.17 -8.28 20.14
C SER A 87 18.64 -8.48 19.73
N SER A 88 18.98 -8.23 18.45
CA SER A 88 20.33 -8.35 17.93
C SER A 88 20.80 -7.02 17.32
N PRO A 89 21.98 -6.49 17.69
CA PRO A 89 22.48 -5.22 17.17
C PRO A 89 22.59 -5.16 15.64
N GLN A 90 22.89 -6.29 15.00
CA GLN A 90 23.02 -6.37 13.55
C GLN A 90 21.67 -6.25 12.82
N TRP A 91 20.60 -6.76 13.43
CA TRP A 91 19.27 -6.78 12.85
C TRP A 91 18.41 -5.59 13.28
N HIS A 92 18.80 -4.91 14.37
CA HIS A 92 18.10 -3.76 14.92
C HIS A 92 17.95 -2.63 13.89
N THR A 93 19.02 -2.31 13.15
CA THR A 93 19.03 -1.27 12.10
C THR A 93 18.15 -1.60 10.89
N TRP A 94 17.79 -2.88 10.71
CA TRP A 94 16.96 -3.36 9.62
C TRP A 94 15.51 -3.62 10.04
N ALA A 95 15.23 -3.59 11.35
CA ALA A 95 13.95 -3.96 11.91
C ALA A 95 12.81 -3.10 11.36
N ASP A 96 13.00 -1.79 11.32
CA ASP A 96 11.98 -0.84 10.84
C ASP A 96 11.63 -1.10 9.38
N ALA A 97 12.62 -1.19 8.49
CA ALA A 97 12.39 -1.43 7.06
C ALA A 97 11.65 -2.76 6.81
N ILE A 98 12.07 -3.84 7.48
CA ILE A 98 11.43 -5.15 7.35
C ILE A 98 9.99 -5.10 7.88
N CYS A 99 9.77 -4.48 9.04
CA CYS A 99 8.44 -4.42 9.67
C CYS A 99 7.48 -3.48 8.92
N ILE A 100 7.96 -2.37 8.35
CA ILE A 100 7.18 -1.51 7.45
C ILE A 100 6.71 -2.34 6.23
N GLY A 101 7.61 -3.12 5.63
CA GLY A 101 7.28 -4.04 4.55
C GLY A 101 6.21 -5.06 4.95
N TYR A 102 6.44 -5.76 6.06
CA TYR A 102 5.50 -6.75 6.59
C TYR A 102 4.12 -6.16 6.89
N PHE A 103 4.08 -5.00 7.54
CA PHE A 103 2.83 -4.35 7.91
C PHE A 103 2.07 -3.82 6.70
N SER A 104 2.78 -3.25 5.73
CA SER A 104 2.18 -2.80 4.45
C SER A 104 1.51 -3.95 3.70
N HIS A 105 2.07 -5.17 3.78
CA HIS A 105 1.44 -6.36 3.23
C HIS A 105 0.08 -6.63 3.87
N ILE A 106 0.00 -6.64 5.20
CA ILE A 106 -1.26 -6.87 5.95
C ILE A 106 -2.30 -5.83 5.55
N ILE A 107 -1.93 -4.55 5.52
CA ILE A 107 -2.82 -3.46 5.10
C ILE A 107 -3.30 -3.70 3.67
N GLY A 108 -2.39 -4.05 2.77
CA GLY A 108 -2.72 -4.34 1.38
C GLY A 108 -3.78 -5.44 1.26
N ASP A 109 -3.64 -6.50 2.04
CA ASP A 109 -4.59 -7.61 2.07
C ASP A 109 -5.93 -7.29 2.72
N MET A 110 -5.99 -6.25 3.56
CA MET A 110 -7.24 -5.68 4.05
C MET A 110 -7.93 -4.84 2.97
N LEU A 111 -7.16 -4.10 2.16
CA LEU A 111 -7.68 -3.19 1.12
C LEU A 111 -8.11 -3.92 -0.16
N ILE A 112 -7.41 -4.99 -0.53
CA ILE A 112 -7.63 -5.72 -1.78
C ILE A 112 -7.77 -7.22 -1.49
N GLY A 113 -8.89 -7.78 -1.94
CA GLY A 113 -9.27 -9.17 -1.70
C GLY A 113 -10.58 -9.30 -0.93
N THR A 114 -11.14 -10.50 -0.94
CA THR A 114 -12.50 -10.79 -0.43
C THR A 114 -12.51 -11.31 1.00
N ASN A 115 -11.40 -11.88 1.47
CA ASN A 115 -11.37 -12.67 2.71
C ASN A 115 -10.94 -11.88 3.96
N GLY A 116 -10.38 -10.67 3.80
CA GLY A 116 -9.80 -9.89 4.89
C GLY A 116 -8.64 -10.61 5.61
N VAL A 117 -8.24 -10.09 6.77
CA VAL A 117 -7.15 -10.63 7.61
C VAL A 117 -7.57 -10.72 9.08
N ALA A 118 -7.10 -11.74 9.81
CA ALA A 118 -7.33 -11.84 11.26
C ALA A 118 -6.33 -10.96 12.05
N LEU A 119 -6.49 -9.64 11.94
CA LEU A 119 -5.56 -8.64 12.47
C LEU A 119 -5.27 -8.82 13.98
N PHE A 120 -6.28 -9.20 14.75
CA PHE A 120 -6.22 -9.38 16.20
C PHE A 120 -6.17 -10.86 16.62
N TRP A 121 -5.60 -11.74 15.79
CA TRP A 121 -5.36 -13.13 16.17
C TRP A 121 -4.70 -13.19 17.58
N PRO A 122 -5.20 -14.03 18.51
CA PRO A 122 -6.00 -15.24 18.33
C PRO A 122 -7.52 -15.03 18.16
N LEU A 123 -8.02 -13.80 18.20
CA LEU A 123 -9.40 -13.53 17.79
C LEU A 123 -9.54 -13.82 16.29
N LYS A 124 -10.34 -14.84 15.95
CA LYS A 124 -10.51 -15.31 14.56
C LYS A 124 -11.30 -14.36 13.66
N GLN A 125 -11.73 -13.20 14.18
CA GLN A 125 -12.47 -12.21 13.42
C GLN A 125 -11.59 -11.61 12.33
N LYS A 126 -12.06 -11.69 11.08
CA LYS A 126 -11.37 -11.10 9.93
C LYS A 126 -11.87 -9.68 9.68
N ILE A 127 -10.93 -8.77 9.43
CA ILE A 127 -11.19 -7.37 9.09
C ILE A 127 -10.86 -7.18 7.61
N SER A 128 -11.78 -6.55 6.88
CA SER A 128 -11.61 -6.17 5.48
C SER A 128 -11.96 -4.68 5.33
N LEU A 129 -11.07 -3.94 4.67
CA LEU A 129 -11.19 -2.52 4.37
C LEU A 129 -11.28 -2.32 2.84
N ASN A 130 -12.07 -3.17 2.17
CA ASN A 130 -12.21 -3.17 0.71
C ASN A 130 -13.58 -2.62 0.28
N PRO A 131 -13.84 -1.30 0.38
CA PRO A 131 -15.14 -0.71 0.03
C PRO A 131 -15.45 -0.83 -1.46
N LEU A 132 -14.41 -0.86 -2.31
CA LEU A 132 -14.52 -0.93 -3.76
C LEU A 132 -14.63 -2.38 -4.29
N ARG A 133 -14.64 -3.38 -3.39
CA ARG A 133 -14.69 -4.81 -3.72
C ARG A 133 -13.64 -5.22 -4.77
N MET A 134 -12.45 -4.64 -4.68
CA MET A 134 -11.33 -4.96 -5.57
C MET A 134 -10.91 -6.42 -5.39
N GLN A 135 -10.81 -7.14 -6.50
CA GLN A 135 -10.38 -8.53 -6.53
C GLN A 135 -8.87 -8.62 -6.74
N VAL A 136 -8.27 -9.68 -6.17
CA VAL A 136 -6.85 -9.99 -6.39
C VAL A 136 -6.65 -10.33 -7.88
N ALA A 137 -5.60 -9.78 -8.48
CA ALA A 137 -5.31 -9.85 -9.92
C ALA A 137 -6.42 -9.29 -10.83
N GLY A 138 -7.34 -8.49 -10.28
CA GLY A 138 -8.35 -7.76 -11.05
C GLY A 138 -7.85 -6.40 -11.55
N ALA A 139 -8.63 -5.75 -12.42
CA ALA A 139 -8.28 -4.45 -13.01
C ALA A 139 -7.97 -3.36 -11.95
N GLY A 140 -8.73 -3.33 -10.84
CA GLY A 140 -8.49 -2.38 -9.75
C GLY A 140 -7.13 -2.55 -9.09
N GLU A 141 -6.66 -3.79 -8.91
CA GLU A 141 -5.32 -4.03 -8.36
C GLU A 141 -4.22 -3.60 -9.34
N TYR A 142 -4.38 -3.87 -10.64
CA TYR A 142 -3.44 -3.39 -11.65
C TYR A 142 -3.37 -1.86 -11.69
N LEU A 143 -4.50 -1.17 -11.53
CA LEU A 143 -4.51 0.28 -11.42
C LEU A 143 -3.71 0.74 -10.19
N VAL A 144 -3.99 0.18 -9.01
CA VAL A 144 -3.25 0.49 -7.78
C VAL A 144 -1.75 0.23 -7.95
N PHE A 145 -1.36 -0.89 -8.56
CA PHE A 145 0.03 -1.19 -8.84
C PHE A 145 0.72 -0.10 -9.69
N ASN A 146 0.09 0.32 -10.79
CA ASN A 146 0.65 1.36 -11.65
C ASN A 146 0.73 2.72 -10.94
N LEU A 147 -0.27 3.07 -10.14
CA LEU A 147 -0.26 4.29 -9.33
C LEU A 147 0.87 4.25 -8.28
N LEU A 148 1.09 3.11 -7.63
CA LEU A 148 2.22 2.92 -6.70
C LEU A 148 3.56 3.08 -7.41
N VAL A 149 3.74 2.51 -8.60
CA VAL A 149 4.97 2.68 -9.39
C VAL A 149 5.20 4.16 -9.72
N GLY A 150 4.16 4.87 -10.18
CA GLY A 150 4.25 6.31 -10.43
C GLY A 150 4.63 7.10 -9.18
N ALA A 151 3.99 6.80 -8.04
CA ALA A 151 4.26 7.45 -6.76
C ALA A 151 5.69 7.18 -6.26
N ILE A 152 6.20 5.96 -6.41
CA ILE A 152 7.59 5.59 -6.08
C ILE A 152 8.56 6.39 -6.94
N VAL A 153 8.31 6.51 -8.25
CA VAL A 153 9.18 7.30 -9.15
C VAL A 153 9.19 8.77 -8.73
N ILE A 154 8.03 9.36 -8.47
CA ILE A 154 7.91 10.76 -8.03
C ILE A 154 8.63 10.96 -6.68
N GLN A 155 8.39 10.08 -5.71
CA GLN A 155 8.99 10.19 -4.38
C GLN A 155 10.50 9.93 -4.41
N GLY A 156 10.96 8.98 -5.22
CA GLY A 156 12.37 8.72 -5.43
C GLY A 156 13.08 9.89 -6.10
N LEU A 157 12.47 10.49 -7.13
CA LEU A 157 13.03 11.68 -7.78
C LEU A 157 13.12 12.86 -6.81
N THR A 158 12.10 13.11 -6.00
CA THR A 158 12.14 14.20 -5.00
C THR A 158 13.16 13.95 -3.89
N HIS A 159 13.36 12.70 -3.46
CA HIS A 159 14.37 12.35 -2.46
C HIS A 159 15.80 12.52 -2.99
N PHE A 160 16.11 11.96 -4.17
CA PHE A 160 17.48 12.01 -4.74
C PHE A 160 17.80 13.32 -5.47
N TYR A 161 16.78 14.00 -5.98
CA TYR A 161 16.90 15.28 -6.67
C TYR A 161 15.91 16.29 -6.08
N PRO A 162 16.20 16.88 -4.90
CA PRO A 162 15.30 17.84 -4.25
C PRO A 162 14.98 19.08 -5.10
N SER A 163 15.88 19.43 -6.04
CA SER A 163 15.66 20.48 -7.05
C SER A 163 14.58 20.13 -8.08
N PHE A 164 14.18 18.86 -8.13
CA PHE A 164 13.09 18.30 -8.91
C PHE A 164 11.83 18.18 -8.04
N ASP A 165 11.54 19.18 -7.21
CA ASP A 165 10.25 19.32 -6.53
C ASP A 165 9.16 19.60 -7.59
N LEU A 166 8.68 18.50 -8.17
CA LEU A 166 7.59 18.46 -9.13
C LEU A 166 6.33 19.10 -8.57
N MET A 167 6.13 19.11 -7.24
CA MET A 167 4.90 19.63 -6.65
C MET A 167 4.90 21.16 -6.59
N SER A 168 6.05 21.78 -6.27
CA SER A 168 6.21 23.24 -6.42
C SER A 168 6.24 23.70 -7.88
N ARG A 169 6.68 22.85 -8.82
CA ARG A 169 6.71 23.15 -10.26
C ARG A 169 5.41 22.88 -11.02
N ALA A 170 4.68 21.83 -10.64
CA ALA A 170 3.41 21.45 -11.26
C ALA A 170 2.20 22.13 -10.59
N GLY A 171 2.34 22.59 -9.35
CA GLY A 171 1.32 23.38 -8.65
C GLY A 171 0.80 24.55 -9.49
N PRO A 172 1.67 25.42 -10.03
CA PRO A 172 1.26 26.50 -10.92
C PRO A 172 0.51 26.02 -12.17
N ILE A 173 0.96 24.92 -12.79
CA ILE A 173 0.32 24.37 -14.00
C ILE A 173 -1.06 23.80 -13.65
N PHE A 174 -1.19 23.07 -12.55
CA PHE A 174 -2.45 22.53 -12.06
C PHE A 174 -3.43 23.65 -11.71
N THR A 175 -2.97 24.70 -11.00
CA THR A 175 -3.77 25.89 -10.69
C THR A 175 -4.25 26.58 -11.96
N ILE A 176 -3.37 26.75 -12.97
CA ILE A 176 -3.75 27.31 -14.28
C ILE A 176 -4.81 26.44 -14.97
N CYS A 177 -4.65 25.11 -14.99
CA CYS A 177 -5.62 24.20 -15.59
C CYS A 177 -6.99 24.26 -14.89
N VAL A 178 -7.01 24.30 -13.56
CA VAL A 178 -8.24 24.44 -12.76
C VAL A 178 -8.89 25.79 -13.00
N GLU A 179 -8.11 26.87 -13.05
CA GLU A 179 -8.62 28.21 -13.38
C GLU A 179 -9.20 28.28 -14.80
N LEU A 180 -8.51 27.71 -15.78
CA LEU A 180 -8.98 27.64 -17.16
C LEU A 180 -10.28 26.85 -17.24
N TYR A 181 -10.36 25.68 -16.58
CA TYR A 181 -11.58 24.89 -16.49
C TYR A 181 -12.73 25.67 -15.83
N ALA A 182 -12.46 26.31 -14.69
CA ALA A 182 -13.45 27.10 -13.96
C ALA A 182 -13.96 28.31 -14.77
N LYS A 183 -13.09 28.98 -15.53
CA LYS A 183 -13.43 30.14 -16.36
C LYS A 183 -14.13 29.77 -17.68
N THR A 184 -13.82 28.61 -18.27
CA THR A 184 -14.35 28.21 -19.58
C THR A 184 -15.58 27.31 -19.48
N ILE A 185 -15.54 26.29 -18.63
CA ILE A 185 -16.58 25.26 -18.55
C ILE A 185 -17.61 25.59 -17.46
N GLY A 186 -17.16 26.19 -16.33
CA GLY A 186 -18.04 26.60 -15.22
C GLY A 186 -19.25 27.46 -15.65
N PRO A 187 -19.06 28.53 -16.43
CA PRO A 187 -20.17 29.39 -16.89
C PRO A 187 -21.11 28.67 -17.87
N VAL A 188 -20.59 27.76 -18.69
CA VAL A 188 -21.38 26.98 -19.65
C VAL A 188 -22.30 26.02 -18.90
N ILE A 189 -21.79 25.30 -17.90
CA ILE A 189 -22.60 24.41 -17.06
C ILE A 189 -23.63 25.21 -16.26
N GLY A 190 -23.24 26.34 -15.66
CA GLY A 190 -24.15 27.22 -14.90
C GLY A 190 -25.28 27.82 -15.76
N SER A 191 -24.98 28.20 -17.00
CA SER A 191 -26.01 28.71 -17.92
C SER A 191 -26.97 27.62 -18.40
N LEU A 192 -26.49 26.38 -18.59
CA LEU A 192 -27.34 25.24 -18.91
C LEU A 192 -28.25 24.85 -17.74
N THR A 193 -27.73 24.75 -16.52
CA THR A 193 -28.57 24.46 -15.35
C THR A 193 -29.63 25.53 -15.11
N PHE A 194 -29.28 26.82 -15.28
CA PHE A 194 -30.26 27.91 -15.21
C PHE A 194 -31.33 27.81 -16.30
N LYS A 195 -30.93 27.58 -17.56
CA LYS A 195 -31.85 27.48 -18.71
C LYS A 195 -32.86 26.34 -18.56
N TYR A 196 -32.43 25.21 -17.99
CA TYR A 196 -33.30 24.03 -17.80
C TYR A 196 -34.01 23.97 -16.44
N SER A 197 -33.62 24.78 -15.44
CA SER A 197 -34.35 24.86 -14.15
C SER A 197 -35.81 25.31 -14.31
N SER A 198 -36.09 26.16 -15.30
CA SER A 198 -37.43 26.64 -15.63
C SER A 198 -38.34 25.57 -16.28
N LEU A 199 -37.75 24.50 -16.83
CA LEU A 199 -38.48 23.37 -17.42
C LEU A 199 -38.96 22.37 -16.35
N PHE A 200 -38.26 22.26 -15.22
CA PHE A 200 -38.62 21.34 -14.14
C PHE A 200 -39.58 21.97 -13.10
N ASN A 201 -39.61 23.30 -12.95
CA ASN A 201 -40.56 23.98 -12.06
C ASN A 201 -41.99 24.11 -12.63
N LYS A 202 -42.28 23.51 -13.79
CA LYS A 202 -43.61 23.47 -14.43
C LYS A 202 -44.24 22.06 -14.46
N LEU A 203 -43.64 21.09 -13.78
CA LEU A 203 -44.21 19.77 -13.46
C LEU A 203 -44.57 19.74 -11.97
#